data_AF-A0A285D8H2-F1
#
_entry.id   AF-A0A285D8H2-F1
#
_cell.length_a   1.000
_cell.length_b   1.000
_cell.length_c   1.000
_cell.angle_alpha   90.00
_cell.angle_beta   90.00
_cell.angle_gamma   90.00
#
_symmetry.space_group_name_H-M   'P 1'
#
loop_
_entity.id
_entity.type
_entity.pdbx_description
1 polymer ?
#
loop_
_entity_poly.entity_id
_entity_poly.type
_entity_poly.pdbx_seq_one_letter_code
_entity_poly.pdbx_strand_id
1 'polypeptide(L)'
;MQTTEIGASEAAVEGYTEIIFILLFVIAFIIFISLVSKGKIVINQKRNEAAVISYSQHEGSFSILKKWNFSNVPVQLVRKQVWNLEKYAVKKGVNRKWNESLAEWFQRIGINHNKETQKYLNIYDACRYGEKEMTEEDIHWFIRYSQSIRNELKQAVREKKKSHKK
;
A
#
# COMPACT_ATOMS: atom_id res chain seq x y z
N MET A 1 -72.49 3.61 31.03
CA MET A 1 -71.30 4.48 31.12
C MET A 1 -70.05 3.60 31.11
N GLN A 2 -69.58 3.19 29.94
CA GLN A 2 -68.29 2.52 29.70
C GLN A 2 -67.98 2.58 28.20
N THR A 3 -67.58 3.74 27.67
CA THR A 3 -67.16 3.87 26.25
C THR A 3 -65.95 4.77 26.03
N THR A 4 -65.30 5.28 27.08
CA THR A 4 -64.19 6.25 26.95
C THR A 4 -62.79 5.66 27.09
N GLU A 5 -62.63 4.37 27.45
CA GLU A 5 -61.28 3.79 27.65
C GLU A 5 -60.64 3.18 26.39
N ILE A 6 -61.42 2.88 25.34
CA ILE A 6 -60.90 2.19 24.15
C ILE A 6 -60.08 3.13 23.26
N GLY A 7 -60.50 4.41 23.11
CA GLY A 7 -59.87 5.36 22.19
C GLY A 7 -58.47 5.86 22.58
N ALA A 8 -58.09 5.78 23.86
CA ALA A 8 -56.75 6.15 24.31
C ALA A 8 -55.70 5.08 23.98
N SER A 9 -56.12 3.82 23.85
CA SER A 9 -55.23 2.71 23.53
C SER A 9 -54.82 2.69 22.05
N GLU A 10 -55.72 3.07 21.15
CA GLU A 10 -55.46 3.10 19.69
C GLU A 10 -54.45 4.21 19.31
N ALA A 11 -54.61 5.42 19.87
CA ALA A 11 -53.70 6.54 19.62
C ALA A 11 -52.28 6.30 20.17
N ALA A 12 -52.15 5.56 21.28
CA ALA A 12 -50.85 5.17 21.81
C ALA A 12 -50.17 4.17 20.87
N VAL A 13 -50.92 3.19 20.35
CA VAL A 13 -50.41 2.18 19.40
C VAL A 13 -49.90 2.82 18.11
N GLU A 14 -50.59 3.83 17.57
CA GLU A 14 -50.15 4.56 16.37
C GLU A 14 -48.77 5.22 16.56
N GLY A 15 -48.54 5.89 17.69
CA GLY A 15 -47.24 6.51 17.99
C GLY A 15 -46.09 5.50 18.10
N TYR A 16 -46.35 4.28 18.59
CA TYR A 16 -45.33 3.24 18.65
C TYR A 16 -45.02 2.64 17.29
N THR A 17 -45.99 2.58 16.36
CA THR A 17 -45.74 2.05 15.01
C THR A 17 -44.70 2.87 14.27
N GLU A 18 -44.79 4.20 14.32
CA GLU A 18 -43.82 5.11 13.69
C GLU A 18 -42.41 4.95 14.29
N ILE A 19 -42.33 4.83 15.62
CA ILE A 19 -41.06 4.64 16.33
C ILE A 19 -40.43 3.29 15.94
N ILE A 20 -41.23 2.23 15.80
CA ILE A 20 -40.76 0.90 15.37
C ILE A 20 -40.22 0.95 13.93
N PHE A 21 -40.91 1.65 13.02
CA PHE A 21 -40.43 1.81 11.64
C PHE A 21 -39.11 2.59 11.56
N ILE A 22 -38.97 3.66 12.34
CA ILE A 22 -37.72 4.44 12.42
C ILE A 22 -36.58 3.57 12.97
N LEU A 23 -36.84 2.78 14.03
CA LEU A 23 -35.85 1.87 14.61
C LEU A 23 -35.38 0.82 13.60
N LEU A 24 -36.31 0.19 12.88
CA LEU A 24 -36.01 -0.79 11.84
C LEU A 24 -35.21 -0.17 10.68
N PHE A 25 -35.54 1.06 10.28
CA PHE A 25 -34.81 1.78 9.24
C PHE A 25 -33.37 2.07 9.66
N VAL A 26 -33.13 2.51 10.90
CA VAL A 26 -31.77 2.77 11.42
C VAL A 26 -30.93 1.49 11.45
N ILE A 27 -31.51 0.36 11.90
CA ILE A 27 -30.83 -0.94 11.91
C ILE A 27 -30.48 -1.38 10.48
N ALA A 28 -31.44 -1.30 9.55
CA ALA A 28 -31.22 -1.62 8.15
C ALA A 28 -30.15 -0.71 7.50
N PHE A 29 -30.11 0.57 7.86
CA PHE A 29 -29.13 1.54 7.37
C PHE A 29 -27.71 1.23 7.89
N ILE A 30 -27.56 0.85 9.17
CA ILE A 30 -26.28 0.41 9.74
C ILE A 30 -25.78 -0.86 9.04
N ILE A 31 -26.67 -1.82 8.78
CA ILE A 31 -26.35 -3.05 8.03
C ILE A 31 -25.96 -2.70 6.59
N PHE A 32 -26.69 -1.81 5.92
CA PHE A 32 -26.40 -1.35 4.57
C PHE A 32 -25.02 -0.68 4.46
N ILE A 33 -24.69 0.26 5.36
CA ILE A 33 -23.35 0.84 5.45
C ILE A 33 -22.29 -0.23 5.71
N SER A 34 -22.57 -1.19 6.59
CA SER A 34 -21.66 -2.29 6.91
C SER A 34 -21.45 -3.28 5.74
N LEU A 35 -22.41 -3.39 4.82
CA LEU A 35 -22.30 -4.20 3.60
C LEU A 35 -21.60 -3.43 2.48
N VAL A 36 -21.93 -2.15 2.28
CA VAL A 36 -21.31 -1.30 1.25
C VAL A 36 -19.85 -0.97 1.59
N SER A 37 -19.51 -0.84 2.87
CA SER A 37 -18.11 -0.63 3.32
C SER A 37 -17.20 -1.86 3.16
N LYS A 38 -17.77 -3.06 2.94
CA LYS A 38 -17.02 -4.26 2.55
C LYS A 38 -16.66 -4.29 1.06
N GLY A 39 -17.09 -3.29 0.28
CA GLY A 39 -16.72 -3.08 -1.13
C GLY A 39 -15.32 -2.52 -1.38
N LYS A 40 -14.46 -2.40 -0.36
CA LYS A 40 -13.01 -2.28 -0.59
C LYS A 40 -12.48 -3.67 -0.90
N ILE A 41 -12.45 -3.98 -2.20
CA ILE A 41 -11.80 -5.13 -2.80
C ILE A 41 -10.45 -5.36 -2.11
N VAL A 42 -10.47 -6.30 -1.18
CA VAL A 42 -9.34 -7.15 -0.83
C VAL A 42 -8.99 -7.83 -2.16
N ILE A 43 -7.97 -7.29 -2.83
CA ILE A 43 -7.36 -7.94 -3.98
C ILE A 43 -6.81 -9.27 -3.44
N ASN A 44 -7.59 -10.33 -3.65
CA ASN A 44 -7.26 -11.75 -3.62
C ASN A 44 -5.92 -12.09 -2.95
N GLN A 45 -5.93 -12.15 -1.62
CA GLN A 45 -4.94 -12.87 -0.84
C GLN A 45 -5.41 -14.32 -0.68
N LYS A 46 -5.43 -15.08 -1.78
CA LYS A 46 -5.42 -16.57 -1.78
C LYS A 46 -5.19 -17.17 -3.18
N ARG A 47 -4.02 -16.91 -3.77
CA ARG A 47 -3.29 -17.87 -4.63
C ARG A 47 -1.89 -17.31 -4.89
N ASN A 48 -0.97 -17.73 -4.03
CA ASN A 48 0.50 -17.77 -4.16
C ASN A 48 1.08 -17.66 -2.74
N GLU A 49 0.87 -18.71 -1.95
CA GLU A 49 1.79 -19.07 -0.88
C GLU A 49 3.12 -19.47 -1.54
N ALA A 50 3.92 -18.46 -1.88
CA ALA A 50 5.35 -18.60 -2.09
C ALA A 50 5.97 -17.21 -1.87
N ALA A 51 6.69 -17.09 -0.75
CA ALA A 51 7.54 -15.96 -0.37
C ALA A 51 6.83 -14.62 -0.06
N VAL A 52 6.00 -14.61 0.98
CA VAL A 52 5.91 -13.42 1.84
C VAL A 52 7.10 -13.48 2.80
N ILE A 53 8.21 -12.83 2.43
CA ILE A 53 9.32 -12.62 3.36
C ILE A 53 8.84 -11.59 4.40
N SER A 54 8.40 -12.10 5.54
CA SER A 54 8.22 -11.32 6.76
C SER A 54 9.60 -10.87 7.23
N TYR A 55 9.98 -9.62 6.93
CA TYR A 55 11.14 -8.99 7.56
C TYR A 55 10.74 -8.52 8.95
N SER A 56 10.72 -9.45 9.91
CA SER A 56 10.83 -9.12 11.32
C SER A 56 12.29 -8.80 11.61
N GLN A 57 12.52 -7.58 12.08
CA GLN A 57 13.78 -7.09 12.61
C GLN A 57 14.12 -7.90 13.87
N HIS A 58 14.92 -8.95 13.72
CA HIS A 58 15.64 -9.56 14.83
C HIS A 58 17.04 -9.93 14.32
N GLU A 59 18.05 -9.40 14.99
CA GLU A 59 19.43 -9.79 14.79
C GLU A 59 19.59 -11.28 15.12
N GLY A 60 20.34 -11.99 14.27
CA GLY A 60 20.72 -13.39 14.50
C GLY A 60 20.03 -14.38 13.57
N SER A 61 20.84 -15.03 12.74
CA SER A 61 20.51 -16.23 11.95
C SER A 61 19.54 -16.06 10.78
N PHE A 62 20.08 -15.63 9.63
CA PHE A 62 19.45 -15.87 8.32
C PHE A 62 19.82 -17.27 7.84
N SER A 63 19.12 -18.29 8.31
CA SER A 63 19.01 -19.55 7.59
C SER A 63 17.81 -19.48 6.65
N ILE A 64 17.88 -20.21 5.54
CA ILE A 64 16.90 -20.36 4.46
C ILE A 64 17.13 -19.43 3.26
N LEU A 65 18.07 -19.86 2.41
CA LEU A 65 17.82 -19.83 0.97
C LEU A 65 17.98 -21.25 0.44
N LYS A 66 16.83 -21.92 0.28
CA LYS A 66 16.76 -23.19 -0.45
C LYS A 66 16.97 -22.83 -1.92
N LYS A 67 18.09 -23.30 -2.48
CA LYS A 67 18.55 -23.09 -3.85
C LYS A 67 17.42 -23.39 -4.85
N TRP A 68 16.73 -22.36 -5.33
CA TRP A 68 15.68 -22.48 -6.34
C TRP A 68 16.18 -21.78 -7.59
N ASN A 69 16.62 -22.56 -8.58
CA ASN A 69 17.06 -22.05 -9.88
C ASN A 69 15.86 -21.47 -10.64
N PHE A 70 15.59 -20.19 -10.41
CA PHE A 70 14.71 -19.38 -11.22
C PHE A 70 15.53 -18.20 -11.73
N SER A 71 16.16 -18.35 -12.89
CA SER A 71 16.92 -17.26 -13.54
C SER A 71 16.11 -15.95 -13.68
N ASN A 72 14.77 -16.04 -13.69
CA ASN A 72 13.88 -14.89 -13.80
C ASN A 72 13.37 -14.30 -12.47
N VAL A 73 13.44 -15.03 -11.35
CA VAL A 73 12.95 -14.54 -10.03
C VAL A 73 13.77 -13.34 -9.53
N PRO A 74 15.12 -13.35 -9.60
CA PRO A 74 15.97 -12.18 -9.35
C PRO A 74 15.49 -10.87 -9.99
N VAL A 75 15.21 -10.93 -11.28
CA VAL A 75 14.83 -9.76 -12.09
C VAL A 75 13.46 -9.22 -11.67
N GLN A 76 12.51 -10.13 -11.39
CA GLN A 76 11.17 -9.76 -10.95
C GLN A 76 11.19 -9.10 -9.57
N LEU A 77 12.09 -9.51 -8.68
CA LEU A 77 12.23 -8.90 -7.35
C LEU A 77 12.68 -7.45 -7.41
N VAL A 78 13.71 -7.14 -8.19
CA VAL A 78 14.21 -5.76 -8.38
C VAL A 78 13.14 -4.86 -8.99
N ARG A 79 12.48 -5.32 -10.07
CA ARG A 79 11.38 -4.58 -10.71
C ARG A 79 10.22 -4.33 -9.73
N LYS A 80 9.87 -5.33 -8.91
CA LYS A 80 8.82 -5.22 -7.89
C LYS A 80 9.16 -4.19 -6.81
N GLN A 81 10.43 -4.08 -6.39
CA GLN A 81 10.83 -3.08 -5.41
C GLN A 81 10.70 -1.65 -5.95
N VAL A 82 11.13 -1.41 -7.20
CA VAL A 82 10.95 -0.09 -7.84
C VAL A 82 9.47 0.24 -8.00
N TRP A 83 8.64 -0.72 -8.44
CA TRP A 83 7.20 -0.51 -8.52
C TRP A 83 6.57 -0.16 -7.15
N ASN A 84 7.02 -0.80 -6.07
CA ASN A 84 6.56 -0.46 -4.72
C ASN A 84 6.98 0.96 -4.29
N LEU A 85 8.16 1.44 -4.71
CA LEU A 85 8.60 2.82 -4.48
C LEU A 85 7.74 3.81 -5.25
N GLU A 86 7.48 3.55 -6.53
CA GLU A 86 6.59 4.40 -7.36
C GLU A 86 5.18 4.48 -6.78
N LYS A 87 4.61 3.34 -6.38
CA LYS A 87 3.28 3.30 -5.73
C LYS A 87 3.26 4.11 -4.44
N TYR A 88 4.34 4.08 -3.65
CA TYR A 88 4.46 4.93 -2.48
C TYR A 88 4.55 6.41 -2.85
N ALA A 89 5.33 6.75 -3.87
CA ALA A 89 5.51 8.11 -4.36
C ALA A 89 4.23 8.74 -4.92
N VAL A 90 3.38 7.95 -5.60
CA VAL A 90 2.04 8.38 -6.05
C VAL A 90 1.21 8.87 -4.86
N LYS A 91 1.19 8.11 -3.75
CA LYS A 91 0.49 8.51 -2.51
C LYS A 91 1.05 9.78 -1.88
N LYS A 92 2.25 10.20 -2.28
CA LYS A 92 2.94 11.40 -1.80
C LYS A 92 2.94 12.55 -2.81
N GLY A 93 2.32 12.38 -3.98
CA GLY A 93 2.27 13.40 -5.03
C GLY A 93 3.60 13.65 -5.74
N VAL A 94 4.53 12.69 -5.69
CA VAL A 94 5.87 12.80 -6.30
C VAL A 94 6.17 11.61 -7.23
N ASN A 95 5.15 11.12 -7.94
CA ASN A 95 5.29 10.00 -8.86
C ASN A 95 6.29 10.28 -9.98
N ARG A 96 6.86 9.21 -10.55
CA ARG A 96 7.64 9.26 -11.79
C ARG A 96 6.73 9.65 -12.96
N LYS A 97 7.24 10.48 -13.88
CA LYS A 97 6.53 10.83 -15.12
C LYS A 97 6.72 9.72 -16.17
N TRP A 98 5.82 9.65 -17.15
CA TRP A 98 5.81 8.57 -18.15
C TRP A 98 7.10 8.47 -18.98
N ASN A 99 7.67 9.61 -19.37
CA ASN A 99 8.91 9.73 -20.13
C ASN A 99 10.17 9.88 -19.28
N GLU A 100 10.07 9.63 -17.98
CA GLU A 100 11.17 9.89 -17.07
C GLU A 100 11.81 8.57 -16.67
N SER A 101 13.12 8.46 -16.84
CA SER A 101 13.94 7.37 -16.31
C SER A 101 13.93 7.35 -14.78
N LEU A 102 14.39 6.25 -14.19
CA LEU A 102 14.50 6.17 -12.73
C LEU A 102 15.51 7.20 -12.18
N ALA A 103 16.60 7.43 -12.93
CA ALA A 103 17.63 8.40 -12.60
C ALA A 103 17.09 9.85 -12.63
N GLU A 104 16.44 10.25 -13.73
CA GLU A 104 15.84 11.59 -13.86
C GLU A 104 14.78 11.82 -12.78
N TRP A 105 14.00 10.78 -12.45
CA TRP A 105 13.02 10.88 -11.39
C TRP A 105 13.66 11.17 -10.05
N PHE A 106 14.68 10.40 -9.67
CA PHE A 106 15.42 10.59 -8.43
C PHE A 106 16.01 12.00 -8.33
N GLN A 107 16.61 12.48 -9.43
CA GLN A 107 17.12 13.83 -9.53
C GLN A 107 16.03 14.88 -9.29
N ARG A 108 14.87 14.76 -9.95
CA ARG A 108 13.75 15.72 -9.81
C ARG A 108 13.18 15.76 -8.39
N ILE A 109 13.13 14.62 -7.71
CA ILE A 109 12.59 14.56 -6.34
C ILE A 109 13.63 14.87 -5.27
N GLY A 110 14.90 15.07 -5.66
CA GLY A 110 15.98 15.46 -4.74
C GLY A 110 16.53 14.29 -3.91
N ILE A 111 16.53 13.08 -4.47
CA ILE A 111 17.26 11.94 -3.88
C ILE A 111 18.77 12.16 -4.10
N ASN A 112 19.59 11.81 -3.11
CA ASN A 112 21.02 12.07 -3.16
C ASN A 112 21.71 11.25 -4.25
N HIS A 113 22.43 11.90 -5.17
CA HIS A 113 23.25 11.22 -6.17
C HIS A 113 24.64 10.85 -5.60
N ASN A 114 24.67 9.84 -4.74
CA ASN A 114 25.90 9.22 -4.23
C ASN A 114 26.22 7.92 -4.98
N LYS A 115 27.37 7.32 -4.64
CA LYS A 115 27.85 6.07 -5.28
C LYS A 115 26.86 4.92 -5.11
N GLU A 116 26.18 4.86 -3.98
CA GLU A 116 25.17 3.85 -3.66
C GLU A 116 23.93 4.02 -4.53
N THR A 117 23.44 5.25 -4.68
CA THR A 117 22.32 5.54 -5.59
C THR A 117 22.68 5.22 -7.03
N GLN A 118 23.92 5.48 -7.46
CA GLN A 118 24.37 5.06 -8.79
C GLN A 118 24.39 3.52 -8.93
N LYS A 119 24.88 2.79 -7.93
CA LYS A 119 24.81 1.31 -7.92
C LYS A 119 23.36 0.82 -8.00
N TYR A 120 22.45 1.47 -7.29
CA TYR A 120 21.02 1.15 -7.34
C TYR A 120 20.44 1.31 -8.74
N LEU A 121 20.69 2.45 -9.39
CA LEU A 121 20.22 2.72 -10.75
C LEU A 121 20.78 1.68 -11.74
N ASN A 122 22.08 1.38 -11.65
CA ASN A 122 22.73 0.39 -12.52
C ASN A 122 22.12 -1.02 -12.38
N ILE A 123 21.82 -1.47 -11.16
CA ILE A 123 21.17 -2.78 -10.93
C ILE A 123 19.76 -2.80 -11.54
N TYR A 124 19.01 -1.70 -11.42
CA TYR A 124 17.68 -1.62 -12.01
C TYR A 124 17.73 -1.61 -13.54
N ASP A 125 18.65 -0.85 -14.14
CA ASP A 125 18.80 -0.78 -15.59
C ASP A 125 19.28 -2.11 -16.17
N ALA A 126 20.23 -2.78 -15.51
CA ALA A 126 20.63 -4.17 -15.80
C ALA A 126 19.41 -5.11 -15.84
N CYS A 127 18.57 -5.07 -14.80
CA CYS A 127 17.31 -5.81 -14.77
C CYS A 127 16.33 -5.45 -15.90
N ARG A 128 16.31 -4.20 -16.34
CA ARG A 128 15.34 -3.69 -17.30
C ARG A 128 15.72 -4.02 -18.74
N TYR A 129 16.98 -3.80 -19.09
CA TYR A 129 17.51 -3.98 -20.43
C TYR A 129 18.12 -5.36 -20.66
N GLY A 130 18.17 -6.20 -19.62
CA GLY A 130 18.68 -7.56 -19.71
C GLY A 130 20.20 -7.62 -19.77
N GLU A 131 20.88 -6.59 -19.26
CA GLU A 131 22.34 -6.55 -19.19
C GLU A 131 22.85 -7.22 -17.90
N LYS A 132 23.83 -8.11 -18.08
CA LYS A 132 24.69 -8.74 -17.06
C LYS A 132 24.03 -9.69 -16.05
N GLU A 133 24.80 -10.70 -15.64
CA GLU A 133 24.51 -11.56 -14.50
C GLU A 133 24.53 -10.74 -13.21
N MET A 134 23.35 -10.52 -12.61
CA MET A 134 23.26 -10.01 -11.26
C MET A 134 23.49 -11.14 -10.26
N THR A 135 24.32 -10.88 -9.25
CA THR A 135 24.55 -11.83 -8.18
C THR A 135 23.43 -11.74 -7.13
N GLU A 136 23.29 -12.77 -6.30
CA GLU A 136 22.35 -12.75 -5.18
C GLU A 136 22.67 -11.62 -4.19
N GLU A 137 23.96 -11.32 -3.97
CA GLU A 137 24.41 -10.22 -3.11
C GLU A 137 23.93 -8.86 -3.61
N ASP A 138 23.94 -8.63 -4.92
CA ASP A 138 23.45 -7.38 -5.51
C ASP A 138 21.94 -7.22 -5.33
N ILE A 139 21.16 -8.30 -5.47
CA ILE A 139 19.72 -8.29 -5.22
C ILE A 139 19.43 -7.99 -3.74
N HIS A 140 20.12 -8.68 -2.84
CA HIS A 140 19.97 -8.49 -1.40
C HIS A 140 20.34 -7.06 -0.99
N TRP A 141 21.44 -6.55 -1.52
CA TRP A 141 21.86 -5.17 -1.33
C TRP A 141 20.80 -4.19 -1.86
N PHE A 142 20.27 -4.41 -3.07
CA PHE A 142 19.25 -3.58 -3.70
C PHE A 142 17.95 -3.53 -2.88
N ILE A 143 17.49 -4.68 -2.39
CA ILE A 143 16.29 -4.77 -1.54
C ILE A 143 16.48 -3.98 -0.25
N ARG A 144 17.65 -4.11 0.40
CA ARG A 144 17.96 -3.32 1.61
C ARG A 144 18.03 -1.83 1.30
N TYR A 145 18.75 -1.45 0.26
CA TYR A 145 18.94 -0.04 -0.09
C TYR A 145 17.64 0.64 -0.57
N SER A 146 16.68 -0.13 -1.12
CA SER A 146 15.34 0.37 -1.45
C SER A 146 14.62 0.98 -0.23
N GLN A 147 14.92 0.52 0.98
CA GLN A 147 14.36 1.11 2.20
C GLN A 147 14.96 2.50 2.49
N SER A 148 16.26 2.68 2.25
CA SER A 148 16.95 3.98 2.35
C SER A 148 16.36 4.99 1.36
N ILE A 149 16.20 4.59 0.10
CA ILE A 149 15.56 5.42 -0.94
C ILE A 149 14.14 5.83 -0.53
N ARG A 150 13.35 4.91 0.05
CA ARG A 150 12.01 5.25 0.56
C ARG A 150 12.07 6.32 1.67
N ASN A 151 13.07 6.24 2.55
CA ASN A 151 13.25 7.21 3.63
C ASN A 151 13.67 8.58 3.11
N GLU A 152 14.59 8.63 2.14
CA GLU A 152 14.98 9.87 1.45
C GLU A 152 13.78 10.52 0.75
N LEU A 153 12.97 9.72 0.02
CA LEU A 153 11.74 10.22 -0.60
C LEU A 153 10.78 10.81 0.43
N LYS A 154 10.62 10.15 1.59
CA LYS A 154 9.78 10.66 2.68
C LYS A 154 10.31 11.99 3.24
N GLN A 155 11.62 12.16 3.35
CA GLN A 155 12.25 13.41 3.79
C GLN A 155 12.05 14.52 2.77
N ALA A 156 12.37 14.28 1.49
CA ALA A 156 12.18 15.25 0.41
C ALA A 156 10.73 15.74 0.30
N VAL A 157 9.75 14.83 0.47
CA VAL A 157 8.31 15.21 0.50
C VAL A 157 7.98 16.08 1.70
N ARG A 158 8.57 15.82 2.88
CA ARG A 158 8.34 16.63 4.08
C ARG A 158 8.91 18.04 3.92
N GLU A 159 10.08 18.17 3.31
CA GLU A 159 10.75 19.45 3.07
C GLU A 159 9.95 20.32 2.09
N LYS A 160 9.49 19.76 0.96
CA LYS A 160 8.63 20.46 0.00
C LYS A 160 7.33 20.97 0.61
N LYS A 161 6.75 20.24 1.58
CA LYS A 161 5.56 20.68 2.31
C LYS A 161 5.84 21.84 3.26
N LYS A 162 7.01 21.87 3.89
CA LYS A 162 7.41 22.96 4.77
C LYS A 162 7.67 24.25 3.99
N SER A 163 8.32 24.15 2.82
CA SER A 163 8.62 25.32 1.98
C SER A 163 7.36 25.97 1.40
N HIS A 164 6.32 25.19 1.09
CA HIS A 164 5.06 25.73 0.55
C HIS A 164 4.16 26.40 1.60
N LYS A 165 4.43 26.20 2.90
CA LYS A 165 3.66 26.80 4.01
C LYS A 165 4.26 28.11 4.51
N LYS A 166 5.51 28.43 4.14
CA LYS A 166 6.17 29.71 4.42
C LYS A 166 5.86 30.69 3.29
#